data_AF-A0A0F9G186-F1
#
_entry.id   AF-A0A0F9G186-F1
#
_cell.length_a   1.000
_cell.length_b   1.000
_cell.length_c   1.000
_cell.angle_alpha   90.00
_cell.angle_beta   90.00
_cell.angle_gamma   90.00
#
_symmetry.space_group_name_H-M   'P 1'
#
loop_
_entity.id
_entity.type
_entity.pdbx_description
1 polymer ?
#
loop_
_entity_poly.entity_id
_entity_poly.type
_entity_poly.pdbx_seq_one_letter_code
_entity_poly.pdbx_strand_id
1 'polypeptide(L)'
;LEKERLERERLKKERLERERLEREKFERKLFANNTLFMIPSWGDLLGYPTLGKYVNREISSIASDTVIFFSNYDYCIETAQGTLHCLFGLGCYFLKFEIDAGKYITDNRILTGLILSDFVYDHMATSKNVTLEKDRDVVITDKVIKVPIDLSNKRDSQKTFIQGVLMRNVFIPNKDKFLKMMEIISKKDSYKVNYTGHMLLSTHWDFYNQIVVSDKMKDESDNSYLKSVVGLNGIVFGVDQLLEEILSPSNITTIKEKVIHLKNAYSNLEFDPIYLFSLLENASAALNADTQESYSTKEEGPKESIFASAEDRIDTITNWSEKFKRKTKKELEGKPETKEIKEIEETQEIKEIEETQETKDIPKMVEQPASLQQNNIQDSSTEVIKMPEYEREVFEFKSLHSETVESKKLPPPPEVNVKEIFEYVKKVVEEDYEMCTIGEAFEIARECMRQTGVSSTIANQKEIWQMSKYANLYKKKGANLGLPPKEKEEIMKKIDIWLLKSK
;
A
#
# COMPACT_ATOMS: atom_id res chain seq x y z
N LEU A 1 -44.22 22.80 -18.92
CA LEU A 1 -44.35 21.57 -19.74
C LEU A 1 -43.03 20.82 -19.89
N GLU A 2 -41.99 21.38 -20.51
CA GLU A 2 -40.70 20.67 -20.69
C GLU A 2 -39.96 20.38 -19.37
N LYS A 3 -39.85 21.38 -18.48
CA LYS A 3 -39.29 21.19 -17.13
C LYS A 3 -40.04 20.12 -16.32
N GLU A 4 -41.36 20.13 -16.43
CA GLU A 4 -42.24 19.19 -15.72
C GLU A 4 -42.12 17.76 -16.27
N ARG A 5 -41.92 17.61 -17.59
CA ARG A 5 -41.62 16.32 -18.21
C ARG A 5 -40.27 15.78 -17.74
N LEU A 6 -39.25 16.64 -17.72
CA LEU A 6 -37.88 16.29 -17.31
C LEU A 6 -37.84 15.88 -15.82
N GLU A 7 -38.59 16.57 -14.97
CA GLU A 7 -38.76 16.23 -13.55
C GLU A 7 -39.49 14.90 -13.35
N ARG A 8 -40.57 14.62 -14.10
CA ARG A 8 -41.25 13.33 -14.07
C ARG A 8 -40.36 12.17 -14.56
N GLU A 9 -39.57 12.39 -15.62
CA GLU A 9 -38.61 11.40 -16.11
C GLU A 9 -37.52 11.11 -15.07
N ARG A 10 -36.99 12.15 -14.41
CA ARG A 10 -36.03 12.01 -13.30
C ARG A 10 -36.61 11.20 -12.14
N LEU A 11 -37.79 11.55 -11.64
CA LEU A 11 -38.45 10.84 -10.54
C LEU A 11 -38.75 9.38 -10.90
N LYS A 12 -39.14 9.11 -12.15
CA LYS A 12 -39.36 7.74 -12.62
C LYS A 12 -38.07 6.94 -12.66
N LYS A 13 -36.96 7.54 -13.09
CA LYS A 13 -35.64 6.90 -13.10
C LYS A 13 -35.16 6.60 -11.67
N GLU A 14 -35.27 7.57 -10.77
CA GLU A 14 -34.92 7.41 -9.35
C GLU A 14 -35.75 6.30 -8.68
N ARG A 15 -37.05 6.22 -8.99
CA ARG A 15 -37.92 5.14 -8.48
C ARG A 15 -37.48 3.76 -8.98
N LEU A 16 -37.22 3.63 -10.28
CA LEU A 16 -36.85 2.34 -10.90
C LEU A 16 -35.48 1.87 -10.40
N GLU A 17 -34.54 2.80 -10.20
CA GLU A 17 -33.23 2.52 -9.60
C GLU A 17 -33.36 2.06 -8.15
N ARG A 18 -34.23 2.70 -7.35
CA ARG A 18 -34.51 2.27 -5.98
C ARG A 18 -35.13 0.86 -5.94
N GLU A 19 -36.09 0.57 -6.81
CA GLU A 19 -36.70 -0.76 -6.91
C GLU A 19 -35.70 -1.83 -7.35
N ARG A 20 -34.75 -1.49 -8.24
CA ARG A 20 -33.63 -2.37 -8.63
C ARG A 20 -32.73 -2.67 -7.43
N LEU A 21 -32.29 -1.63 -6.73
CA LEU A 21 -31.38 -1.76 -5.59
C LEU A 21 -32.01 -2.58 -4.46
N GLU A 22 -33.28 -2.32 -4.14
CA GLU A 22 -34.01 -3.10 -3.15
C GLU A 22 -34.03 -4.59 -3.50
N ARG A 23 -34.32 -4.93 -4.77
CA ARG A 23 -34.27 -6.33 -5.21
C ARG A 23 -32.87 -6.94 -5.03
N GLU A 24 -31.84 -6.23 -5.46
CA GLU A 24 -30.45 -6.68 -5.38
C GLU A 24 -30.01 -6.93 -3.93
N LYS A 25 -30.46 -6.12 -2.96
CA LYS A 25 -30.18 -6.33 -1.53
C LYS A 25 -30.71 -7.66 -1.00
N PHE A 26 -31.88 -8.09 -1.48
CA PHE A 26 -32.50 -9.34 -1.05
C PHE A 26 -31.95 -10.55 -1.81
N GLU A 27 -31.50 -10.36 -3.05
CA GLU A 27 -30.95 -11.43 -3.88
C GLU A 27 -29.47 -11.72 -3.58
N ARG A 28 -28.65 -10.68 -3.32
CA ARG A 28 -27.22 -10.84 -3.03
C ARG A 28 -27.02 -11.37 -1.61
N LYS A 29 -26.30 -12.49 -1.52
CA LYS A 29 -25.88 -13.10 -0.26
C LYS A 29 -24.61 -12.45 0.28
N LEU A 30 -24.46 -12.49 1.60
CA LEU A 30 -23.17 -12.24 2.25
C LEU A 30 -22.23 -13.41 1.93
N PHE A 31 -20.98 -13.10 1.61
CA PHE A 31 -19.96 -14.11 1.33
C PHE A 31 -19.10 -14.31 2.56
N ALA A 32 -19.20 -15.49 3.18
CA ALA A 32 -18.41 -15.84 4.35
C ALA A 32 -16.93 -15.99 3.99
N ASN A 33 -16.08 -15.21 4.67
CA ASN A 33 -14.64 -15.16 4.45
C ASN A 33 -13.87 -14.94 5.78
N ASN A 34 -13.52 -16.03 6.48
CA ASN A 34 -12.61 -15.93 7.61
C ASN A 34 -11.19 -15.62 7.11
N THR A 35 -10.82 -14.34 7.06
CA THR A 35 -9.52 -13.89 6.53
C THR A 35 -8.86 -12.83 7.40
N LEU A 36 -7.52 -12.86 7.43
CA LEU A 36 -6.71 -11.73 7.81
C LEU A 36 -6.62 -10.78 6.61
N PHE A 37 -7.12 -9.56 6.78
CA PHE A 37 -7.07 -8.52 5.76
C PHE A 37 -6.30 -7.31 6.30
N MET A 38 -5.38 -6.78 5.51
CA MET A 38 -4.54 -5.66 5.93
C MET A 38 -4.26 -4.72 4.75
N ILE A 39 -4.41 -3.42 5.01
CA ILE A 39 -3.96 -2.33 4.12
C ILE A 39 -2.72 -1.72 4.79
N PRO A 40 -1.51 -1.89 4.21
CA PRO A 40 -0.27 -1.42 4.83
C PRO A 40 -0.24 0.08 5.12
N SER A 41 -0.77 0.90 4.20
CA SER A 41 -0.91 2.35 4.36
C SER A 41 -2.20 2.85 3.69
N TRP A 42 -3.12 3.36 4.50
CA TRP A 42 -4.40 3.90 4.05
C TRP A 42 -4.23 5.15 3.17
N GLY A 43 -3.38 6.08 3.61
CA GLY A 43 -3.03 7.27 2.86
C GLY A 43 -2.40 6.92 1.52
N ASP A 44 -1.45 5.98 1.47
CA ASP A 44 -0.82 5.55 0.22
C ASP A 44 -1.81 4.84 -0.73
N LEU A 45 -2.78 4.10 -0.20
CA LEU A 45 -3.87 3.53 -0.99
C LEU A 45 -4.71 4.63 -1.65
N LEU A 46 -5.02 5.69 -0.91
CA LEU A 46 -5.86 6.80 -1.38
C LEU A 46 -5.10 7.90 -2.13
N GLY A 47 -3.76 7.81 -2.21
CA GLY A 47 -2.91 8.88 -2.74
C GLY A 47 -2.92 10.13 -1.86
N TYR A 48 -2.75 9.93 -0.56
CA TYR A 48 -2.66 10.94 0.51
C TYR A 48 -3.63 12.11 0.31
N PRO A 49 -4.94 11.91 0.54
CA PRO A 49 -5.93 12.97 0.37
C PRO A 49 -5.74 14.12 1.39
N THR A 50 -5.30 13.80 2.61
CA THR A 50 -5.08 14.77 3.69
C THR A 50 -4.07 14.23 4.72
N LEU A 51 -3.38 15.13 5.44
CA LEU A 51 -2.67 14.77 6.68
C LEU A 51 -3.61 14.82 7.89
N GLY A 52 -4.68 15.63 7.81
CA GLY A 52 -5.65 15.84 8.88
C GLY A 52 -5.10 16.66 10.06
N LYS A 53 -5.91 16.73 11.12
CA LYS A 53 -5.58 17.44 12.36
C LYS A 53 -5.63 16.50 13.55
N TYR A 54 -4.79 16.76 14.54
CA TYR A 54 -4.81 16.08 15.83
C TYR A 54 -4.93 17.10 16.95
N VAL A 55 -6.03 17.04 17.74
CA VAL A 55 -6.30 17.98 18.84
C VAL A 55 -6.14 19.45 18.38
N ASN A 56 -6.79 19.79 17.26
CA ASN A 56 -6.76 21.12 16.62
C ASN A 56 -5.37 21.60 16.14
N ARG A 57 -4.37 20.71 16.08
CA ARG A 57 -3.06 21.01 15.48
C ARG A 57 -2.92 20.32 14.13
N GLU A 58 -2.32 21.03 13.17
CA GLU A 58 -1.91 20.44 11.90
C GLU A 58 -0.79 19.44 12.14
N ILE A 59 -0.77 18.42 11.28
CA ILE A 59 0.15 17.29 11.40
C ILE A 59 1.26 17.49 10.38
N SER A 60 2.50 17.28 10.81
CA SER A 60 3.66 17.50 9.95
C SER A 60 3.93 16.31 9.03
N SER A 61 3.75 15.08 9.54
CA SER A 61 3.96 13.86 8.76
C SER A 61 3.22 12.66 9.33
N ILE A 62 2.91 11.71 8.46
CA ILE A 62 2.33 10.41 8.84
C ILE A 62 3.39 9.33 8.63
N ALA A 63 3.90 8.78 9.73
CA ALA A 63 4.89 7.70 9.68
C ALA A 63 4.25 6.35 9.33
N SER A 64 3.04 6.07 9.83
CA SER A 64 2.28 4.84 9.56
C SER A 64 0.78 5.06 9.77
N ASP A 65 -0.03 4.46 8.90
CA ASP A 65 -1.50 4.54 8.91
C ASP A 65 -2.10 3.22 8.41
N THR A 66 -1.82 2.15 9.15
CA THR A 66 -2.14 0.78 8.74
C THR A 66 -3.53 0.38 9.20
N VAL A 67 -4.27 -0.33 8.34
CA VAL A 67 -5.58 -0.89 8.68
C VAL A 67 -5.44 -2.41 8.74
N ILE A 68 -5.90 -3.03 9.83
CA ILE A 68 -5.89 -4.49 10.01
C ILE A 68 -7.29 -4.96 10.35
N PHE A 69 -7.75 -6.04 9.74
CA PHE A 69 -9.04 -6.69 9.96
C PHE A 69 -8.88 -8.20 10.13
N PHE A 70 -9.61 -8.76 11.10
CA PHE A 70 -10.05 -10.15 11.07
C PHE A 70 -11.47 -10.16 10.51
N SER A 71 -11.59 -10.43 9.20
CA SER A 71 -12.87 -10.37 8.48
C SER A 71 -13.64 -11.67 8.62
N ASN A 72 -14.96 -11.57 8.43
CA ASN A 72 -15.85 -12.73 8.32
C ASN A 72 -16.81 -12.64 7.14
N TYR A 73 -17.21 -11.44 6.70
CA TYR A 73 -18.01 -11.28 5.49
C TYR A 73 -17.43 -10.25 4.53
N ASP A 74 -17.51 -10.55 3.24
CA ASP A 74 -17.50 -9.52 2.20
C ASP A 74 -18.85 -9.44 1.47
N TYR A 75 -19.13 -8.27 0.89
CA TYR A 75 -20.35 -7.97 0.18
C TYR A 75 -20.08 -6.91 -0.89
N CYS A 76 -20.71 -7.04 -2.06
CA CYS A 76 -20.63 -6.04 -3.11
C CYS A 76 -22.03 -5.68 -3.60
N ILE A 77 -22.27 -4.41 -3.91
CA ILE A 77 -23.56 -3.92 -4.43
C ILE A 77 -23.36 -2.80 -5.44
N GLU A 78 -24.14 -2.81 -6.52
CA GLU A 78 -24.12 -1.75 -7.53
C GLU A 78 -25.01 -0.57 -7.15
N THR A 79 -24.43 0.62 -7.09
CA THR A 79 -25.14 1.87 -6.83
C THR A 79 -25.11 2.80 -8.04
N ALA A 80 -25.84 3.91 -7.96
CA ALA A 80 -25.83 4.98 -8.95
C ALA A 80 -24.43 5.53 -9.25
N GLN A 81 -23.53 5.47 -8.25
CA GLN A 81 -22.20 6.06 -8.29
C GLN A 81 -21.09 5.02 -8.53
N GLY A 82 -21.46 3.82 -8.97
CA GLY A 82 -20.55 2.70 -9.14
C GLY A 82 -20.80 1.60 -8.11
N THR A 83 -19.90 0.64 -8.02
CA THR A 83 -20.05 -0.49 -7.11
C THR A 83 -19.36 -0.19 -5.78
N LEU A 84 -20.02 -0.58 -4.69
CA LEU A 84 -19.46 -0.54 -3.36
C LEU A 84 -19.03 -1.94 -2.93
N HIS A 85 -17.84 -2.01 -2.37
CA HIS A 85 -17.23 -3.23 -1.83
C HIS A 85 -17.10 -3.10 -0.33
N CYS A 86 -17.76 -3.98 0.40
CA CYS A 86 -17.84 -3.95 1.85
C CYS A 86 -17.13 -5.16 2.45
N LEU A 87 -16.40 -4.93 3.54
CA LEU A 87 -15.78 -5.96 4.36
C LEU A 87 -16.20 -5.74 5.82
N PHE A 88 -16.62 -6.80 6.51
CA PHE A 88 -17.08 -6.73 7.90
C PHE A 88 -16.28 -7.69 8.80
N GLY A 89 -15.99 -7.24 10.02
CA GLY A 89 -15.21 -8.02 10.98
C GLY A 89 -14.68 -7.19 12.15
N LEU A 90 -13.60 -7.65 12.78
CA LEU A 90 -12.88 -6.91 13.82
C LEU A 90 -11.73 -6.14 13.19
N GLY A 91 -11.88 -4.83 13.06
CA GLY A 91 -10.88 -3.96 12.46
C GLY A 91 -10.24 -2.96 13.41
N CYS A 92 -9.02 -2.55 13.09
CA CYS A 92 -8.38 -1.42 13.75
C CYS A 92 -7.53 -0.61 12.77
N TYR A 93 -7.69 0.71 12.82
CA TYR A 93 -6.86 1.67 12.11
C TYR A 93 -5.77 2.19 13.05
N PHE A 94 -4.51 1.89 12.74
CA PHE A 94 -3.34 2.23 13.55
C PHE A 94 -2.57 3.39 12.95
N LEU A 95 -2.33 4.40 13.78
CA LEU A 95 -1.69 5.64 13.40
C LEU A 95 -0.38 5.84 14.16
N LYS A 96 0.65 6.29 13.45
CA LYS A 96 1.87 6.86 14.01
C LYS A 96 2.21 8.10 13.19
N PHE A 97 2.26 9.26 13.83
CA PHE A 97 2.40 10.54 13.15
C PHE A 97 3.18 11.54 13.99
N GLU A 98 3.58 12.64 13.38
CA GLU A 98 4.31 13.74 14.02
C GLU A 98 3.46 15.02 14.01
N ILE A 99 3.41 15.73 15.14
CA ILE A 99 2.89 17.11 15.18
C ILE A 99 4.06 18.08 14.97
N ASP A 100 5.10 17.91 15.80
CA ASP A 100 6.38 18.59 15.65
C ASP A 100 7.42 17.56 15.18
N ALA A 101 8.40 18.02 14.39
CA ALA A 101 9.47 17.16 13.88
C ALA A 101 10.13 16.35 15.00
N GLY A 102 10.17 15.03 14.85
CA GLY A 102 10.80 14.08 15.78
C GLY A 102 9.98 13.71 17.02
N LYS A 103 8.75 14.23 17.18
CA LYS A 103 7.83 13.82 18.25
C LYS A 103 6.71 12.95 17.69
N TYR A 104 6.89 11.64 17.81
CA TYR A 104 5.89 10.66 17.37
C TYR A 104 4.78 10.48 18.40
N ILE A 105 3.55 10.49 17.91
CA ILE A 105 2.34 10.10 18.64
C ILE A 105 1.75 8.87 17.95
N THR A 106 1.26 7.93 18.76
CA THR A 106 0.52 6.76 18.27
C THR A 106 -0.93 6.86 18.68
N ASP A 107 -1.85 6.59 17.76
CA ASP A 107 -3.28 6.51 18.02
C ASP A 107 -3.88 5.28 17.32
N ASN A 108 -5.08 4.87 17.71
CA ASN A 108 -5.79 3.78 17.05
C ASN A 108 -7.31 3.99 17.11
N ARG A 109 -8.02 3.50 16.08
CA ARG A 109 -9.48 3.50 16.01
C ARG A 109 -10.01 2.11 15.76
N ILE A 110 -10.97 1.68 16.58
CA ILE A 110 -11.72 0.43 16.38
C ILE A 110 -12.64 0.60 15.18
N LEU A 111 -12.72 -0.43 14.34
CA LEU A 111 -13.58 -0.49 13.16
C LEU A 111 -14.35 -1.81 13.18
N THR A 112 -15.57 -1.82 12.65
CA THR A 112 -16.37 -3.05 12.44
C THR A 112 -16.61 -3.36 10.97
N GLY A 113 -16.16 -2.47 10.08
CA GLY A 113 -16.13 -2.75 8.66
C GLY A 113 -15.41 -1.67 7.86
N LEU A 114 -15.33 -1.93 6.56
CA LEU A 114 -14.64 -1.14 5.56
C LEU A 114 -15.53 -1.04 4.32
N ILE A 115 -15.67 0.16 3.76
CA ILE A 115 -16.37 0.41 2.49
C ILE A 115 -15.36 0.98 1.51
N LEU A 116 -15.20 0.30 0.37
CA LEU A 116 -14.36 0.72 -0.75
C LEU A 116 -15.25 1.00 -1.97
N SER A 117 -15.01 2.13 -2.62
CA SER A 117 -15.53 2.41 -3.96
C SER A 117 -14.76 1.60 -4.98
N ASP A 118 -15.42 1.27 -6.08
CA ASP A 118 -14.84 0.55 -7.23
C ASP A 118 -13.46 1.05 -7.66
N PHE A 119 -13.25 2.37 -7.84
CA PHE A 119 -11.94 2.90 -8.25
C PHE A 119 -10.82 2.69 -7.20
N VAL A 120 -11.16 2.65 -5.91
CA VAL A 120 -10.18 2.34 -4.83
C VAL A 120 -9.91 0.85 -4.80
N TYR A 121 -10.96 0.04 -4.90
CA TYR A 121 -10.86 -1.41 -4.97
C TYR A 121 -10.02 -1.85 -6.18
N ASP A 122 -10.23 -1.25 -7.35
CA ASP A 122 -9.52 -1.57 -8.59
C ASP A 122 -8.05 -1.17 -8.52
N HIS A 123 -7.75 -0.01 -7.91
CA HIS A 123 -6.37 0.38 -7.63
C HIS A 123 -5.67 -0.60 -6.68
N MET A 124 -6.41 -1.19 -5.74
CA MET A 124 -5.91 -2.24 -4.85
C MET A 124 -5.71 -3.58 -5.59
N ALA A 125 -6.67 -3.96 -6.45
CA ALA A 125 -6.68 -5.22 -7.21
C ALA A 125 -5.65 -5.29 -8.35
N THR A 126 -5.26 -4.13 -8.89
CA THR A 126 -4.23 -4.00 -9.94
C THR A 126 -2.83 -3.72 -9.39
N SER A 127 -2.69 -3.73 -8.06
CA SER A 127 -1.45 -3.38 -7.38
C SER A 127 -0.38 -4.48 -7.52
N LYS A 128 0.89 -4.13 -7.25
CA LYS A 128 2.01 -5.00 -7.62
C LYS A 128 2.14 -6.15 -6.62
N ASN A 129 2.15 -7.38 -7.14
CA ASN A 129 2.43 -8.57 -6.34
C ASN A 129 3.82 -8.50 -5.71
N VAL A 130 3.89 -8.70 -4.39
CA VAL A 130 5.13 -8.72 -3.61
C VAL A 130 5.74 -10.13 -3.57
N THR A 131 4.90 -11.15 -3.71
CA THR A 131 5.32 -12.56 -3.72
C THR A 131 5.43 -13.12 -5.14
N LEU A 132 6.30 -14.11 -5.32
CA LEU A 132 6.52 -14.80 -6.59
C LEU A 132 5.46 -15.88 -6.89
N GLU A 133 4.71 -16.32 -5.88
CA GLU A 133 3.72 -17.39 -6.02
C GLU A 133 2.31 -16.78 -6.12
N LYS A 134 1.60 -17.14 -7.20
CA LYS A 134 0.20 -16.77 -7.41
C LYS A 134 -0.72 -17.80 -6.77
N ASP A 135 -0.91 -17.73 -5.45
CA ASP A 135 -2.04 -18.43 -4.83
C ASP A 135 -3.36 -17.68 -5.13
N ARG A 136 -4.52 -18.30 -4.91
CA ARG A 136 -5.82 -17.75 -5.28
C ARG A 136 -6.47 -16.93 -4.17
N ASP A 137 -6.45 -17.49 -2.98
CA ASP A 137 -7.06 -16.96 -1.77
C ASP A 137 -6.05 -16.15 -0.93
N VAL A 138 -4.77 -16.23 -1.27
CA VAL A 138 -3.69 -15.42 -0.69
C VAL A 138 -3.31 -14.32 -1.67
N VAL A 139 -3.62 -13.07 -1.30
CA VAL A 139 -3.23 -11.87 -2.03
C VAL A 139 -2.20 -11.13 -1.19
N ILE A 140 -0.98 -10.96 -1.70
CA ILE A 140 0.09 -10.23 -1.01
C ILE A 140 0.72 -9.26 -2.01
N THR A 141 0.19 -8.05 -2.00
CA THR A 141 0.59 -6.93 -2.86
C THR A 141 1.15 -5.78 -2.03
N ASP A 142 1.61 -4.73 -2.69
CA ASP A 142 2.08 -3.51 -2.03
C ASP A 142 0.94 -2.74 -1.33
N LYS A 143 -0.30 -2.84 -1.83
CA LYS A 143 -1.47 -2.12 -1.29
C LYS A 143 -2.38 -2.96 -0.39
N VAL A 144 -2.37 -4.28 -0.53
CA VAL A 144 -3.25 -5.16 0.24
C VAL A 144 -2.62 -6.51 0.54
N ILE A 145 -2.98 -7.02 1.71
CA ILE A 145 -2.64 -8.35 2.17
C ILE A 145 -3.94 -9.01 2.61
N LYS A 146 -4.31 -10.11 1.96
CA LYS A 146 -5.46 -10.95 2.31
C LYS A 146 -4.98 -12.39 2.40
N VAL A 147 -5.18 -13.02 3.55
CA VAL A 147 -4.85 -14.44 3.77
C VAL A 147 -5.98 -15.13 4.52
N PRO A 148 -6.45 -16.31 4.08
CA PRO A 148 -7.44 -17.06 4.85
C PRO A 148 -6.87 -17.47 6.21
N ILE A 149 -7.71 -17.39 7.24
CA ILE A 149 -7.34 -17.81 8.59
C ILE A 149 -7.14 -19.32 8.62
N ASP A 150 -8.03 -20.06 7.97
CA ASP A 150 -7.88 -21.50 7.81
C ASP A 150 -7.07 -21.83 6.55
N LEU A 151 -5.91 -22.46 6.76
CA LEU A 151 -5.03 -22.95 5.72
C LEU A 151 -5.15 -24.46 5.51
N SER A 152 -6.12 -25.14 6.14
CA SER A 152 -6.29 -26.60 6.08
C SER A 152 -6.28 -27.15 4.64
N ASN A 153 -6.93 -26.44 3.73
CA ASN A 153 -7.05 -26.75 2.30
C ASN A 153 -5.75 -26.57 1.48
N LYS A 154 -4.67 -26.09 2.10
CA LYS A 154 -3.36 -25.88 1.45
C LYS A 154 -2.42 -27.07 1.64
N ARG A 155 -1.57 -27.29 0.63
CA ARG A 155 -0.44 -28.25 0.75
C ARG A 155 0.57 -27.74 1.77
N ASP A 156 1.28 -28.65 2.43
CA ASP A 156 2.21 -28.28 3.50
C ASP A 156 3.34 -27.35 3.03
N SER A 157 3.86 -27.56 1.82
CA SER A 157 4.84 -26.66 1.21
C SER A 157 4.31 -25.23 1.05
N GLN A 158 3.03 -25.09 0.66
CA GLN A 158 2.37 -23.79 0.52
C GLN A 158 2.09 -23.17 1.88
N LYS A 159 1.66 -23.95 2.89
CA LYS A 159 1.51 -23.48 4.27
C LYS A 159 2.82 -22.89 4.79
N THR A 160 3.93 -23.63 4.66
CA THR A 160 5.25 -23.15 5.08
C THR A 160 5.68 -21.89 4.34
N PHE A 161 5.40 -21.79 3.04
CA PHE A 161 5.67 -20.57 2.27
C PHE A 161 4.84 -19.38 2.77
N ILE A 162 3.51 -19.54 2.88
CA ILE A 162 2.58 -18.50 3.36
C ILE A 162 3.00 -18.03 4.75
N GLN A 163 3.28 -18.95 5.66
CA GLN A 163 3.77 -18.68 7.00
C GLN A 163 5.08 -17.88 6.98
N GLY A 164 6.06 -18.30 6.18
CA GLY A 164 7.34 -17.60 6.04
C GLY A 164 7.19 -16.18 5.46
N VAL A 165 6.28 -16.00 4.51
CA VAL A 165 5.96 -14.68 3.93
C VAL A 165 5.25 -13.80 4.94
N LEU A 166 4.21 -14.31 5.61
CA LEU A 166 3.46 -13.57 6.63
C LEU A 166 4.36 -13.14 7.78
N MET A 167 5.22 -14.03 8.28
CA MET A 167 6.16 -13.67 9.35
C MET A 167 7.07 -12.51 8.93
N ARG A 168 7.69 -12.57 7.74
CA ARG A 168 8.63 -11.55 7.28
C ARG A 168 7.99 -10.22 6.89
N ASN A 169 6.84 -10.26 6.22
CA ASN A 169 6.26 -9.08 5.57
C ASN A 169 5.09 -8.48 6.36
N VAL A 170 4.44 -9.26 7.23
CA VAL A 170 3.22 -8.85 7.94
C VAL A 170 3.47 -8.77 9.44
N PHE A 171 3.79 -9.89 10.08
CA PHE A 171 3.84 -9.98 11.54
C PHE A 171 5.06 -9.28 12.13
N ILE A 172 6.28 -9.55 11.65
CA ILE A 172 7.48 -8.92 12.21
C ILE A 172 7.43 -7.38 12.07
N PRO A 173 7.12 -6.79 10.89
CA PRO A 173 7.08 -5.34 10.75
C PRO A 173 5.94 -4.66 11.53
N ASN A 174 4.86 -5.39 11.84
CA ASN A 174 3.66 -4.86 12.49
C ASN A 174 3.37 -5.50 13.85
N LYS A 175 4.39 -6.08 14.49
CA LYS A 175 4.24 -6.87 15.73
C LYS A 175 3.46 -6.10 16.80
N ASP A 176 3.86 -4.86 17.06
CA ASP A 176 3.24 -4.01 18.08
C ASP A 176 1.76 -3.72 17.77
N LYS A 177 1.40 -3.59 16.48
CA LYS A 177 0.01 -3.36 16.05
C LYS A 177 -0.84 -4.60 16.31
N PHE A 178 -0.35 -5.79 15.99
CA PHE A 178 -1.07 -7.05 16.28
C PHE A 178 -1.24 -7.27 17.77
N LEU A 179 -0.18 -7.08 18.57
CA LEU A 179 -0.27 -7.18 20.02
C LEU A 179 -1.26 -6.19 20.59
N LYS A 180 -1.24 -4.94 20.10
CA LYS A 180 -2.19 -3.91 20.52
C LYS A 180 -3.62 -4.24 20.09
N MET A 181 -3.81 -4.79 18.90
CA MET A 181 -5.12 -5.22 18.40
C MET A 181 -5.69 -6.31 19.30
N MET A 182 -4.89 -7.30 19.67
CA MET A 182 -5.33 -8.36 20.59
C MET A 182 -5.63 -7.82 21.98
N GLU A 183 -4.80 -6.91 22.52
CA GLU A 183 -5.11 -6.22 23.79
C GLU A 183 -6.47 -5.50 23.72
N ILE A 184 -6.75 -4.78 22.62
CA ILE A 184 -8.04 -4.11 22.41
C ILE A 184 -9.17 -5.15 22.35
N ILE A 185 -9.00 -6.23 21.59
CA ILE A 185 -9.99 -7.31 21.46
C ILE A 185 -10.18 -8.08 22.78
N SER A 186 -9.24 -8.08 23.71
CA SER A 186 -9.47 -8.68 25.03
C SER A 186 -10.29 -7.79 25.98
N LYS A 187 -10.37 -6.47 25.75
CA LYS A 187 -11.14 -5.56 26.63
C LYS A 187 -12.63 -5.75 26.48
N LYS A 188 -13.36 -5.76 27.60
CA LYS A 188 -14.83 -5.94 27.60
C LYS A 188 -15.60 -4.78 26.96
N ASP A 189 -14.99 -3.62 26.86
CA ASP A 189 -15.60 -2.39 26.35
C ASP A 189 -15.41 -2.15 24.85
N SER A 190 -14.60 -2.96 24.15
CA SER A 190 -14.38 -2.81 22.71
C SER A 190 -15.37 -3.62 21.86
N TYR A 191 -15.60 -3.16 20.63
CA TYR A 191 -16.49 -3.79 19.63
C TYR A 191 -17.93 -4.03 20.12
N LYS A 192 -18.47 -3.09 20.91
CA LYS A 192 -19.83 -3.12 21.46
C LYS A 192 -20.90 -2.76 20.42
N VAL A 193 -20.99 -3.50 19.31
CA VAL A 193 -21.91 -3.19 18.20
C VAL A 193 -23.38 -3.08 18.62
N ASN A 194 -23.79 -3.77 19.69
CA ASN A 194 -25.13 -3.62 20.27
C ASN A 194 -25.41 -2.21 20.81
N TYR A 195 -24.40 -1.57 21.39
CA TYR A 195 -24.51 -0.29 22.10
C TYR A 195 -24.03 0.86 21.21
N THR A 196 -22.85 0.73 20.60
CA THR A 196 -22.21 1.78 19.80
C THR A 196 -22.58 1.73 18.32
N GLY A 197 -23.28 0.68 17.87
CA GLY A 197 -23.51 0.41 16.46
C GLY A 197 -22.23 0.09 15.68
N HIS A 198 -22.30 0.20 14.35
CA HIS A 198 -21.15 -0.04 13.47
C HIS A 198 -20.22 1.18 13.36
N MET A 199 -18.96 0.94 13.01
CA MET A 199 -17.92 1.95 12.80
C MET A 199 -17.19 1.57 11.51
N LEU A 200 -17.45 2.28 10.41
CA LEU A 200 -16.97 1.90 9.08
C LEU A 200 -15.95 2.90 8.58
N LEU A 201 -14.76 2.42 8.20
CA LEU A 201 -13.83 3.23 7.42
C LEU A 201 -14.30 3.26 5.97
N SER A 202 -14.43 4.43 5.37
CA SER A 202 -15.15 4.59 4.11
C SER A 202 -14.37 5.36 3.05
N THR A 203 -14.50 4.88 1.81
CA THR A 203 -14.21 5.66 0.61
C THR A 203 -15.47 5.91 -0.22
N HIS A 204 -16.67 5.69 0.35
CA HIS A 204 -17.93 6.05 -0.29
C HIS A 204 -17.89 7.51 -0.75
N TRP A 205 -18.55 7.85 -1.86
CA TRP A 205 -18.44 9.19 -2.45
C TRP A 205 -18.81 10.31 -1.47
N ASP A 206 -19.86 10.12 -0.69
CA ASP A 206 -20.33 11.11 0.30
C ASP A 206 -19.50 11.11 1.60
N PHE A 207 -18.77 10.02 1.86
CA PHE A 207 -18.01 9.81 3.10
C PHE A 207 -16.54 9.49 2.81
N TYR A 208 -15.99 10.10 1.76
CA TYR A 208 -14.67 9.74 1.26
C TYR A 208 -13.59 10.06 2.28
N ASN A 209 -12.78 9.06 2.63
CA ASN A 209 -11.71 9.14 3.61
C ASN A 209 -12.21 9.54 5.02
N GLN A 210 -13.32 8.98 5.45
CA GLN A 210 -13.93 9.23 6.76
C GLN A 210 -14.22 7.92 7.51
N ILE A 211 -14.37 8.00 8.83
CA ILE A 211 -15.04 6.96 9.60
C ILE A 211 -16.50 7.36 9.79
N VAL A 212 -17.40 6.49 9.38
CA VAL A 212 -18.85 6.66 9.55
C VAL A 212 -19.30 5.83 10.75
N VAL A 213 -19.93 6.47 11.73
CA VAL A 213 -20.39 5.85 12.97
C VAL A 213 -21.91 5.90 13.13
N SER A 214 -22.43 5.07 14.02
CA SER A 214 -23.85 5.02 14.36
C SER A 214 -24.27 6.21 15.20
N ASP A 215 -25.52 6.63 15.00
CA ASP A 215 -26.14 7.68 15.82
C ASP A 215 -26.23 7.27 17.30
N LYS A 216 -26.21 5.96 17.59
CA LYS A 216 -26.20 5.43 18.96
C LYS A 216 -24.97 5.85 19.77
N MET A 217 -23.89 6.23 19.10
CA MET A 217 -22.67 6.70 19.75
C MET A 217 -22.81 8.13 20.32
N LYS A 218 -23.86 8.88 19.95
CA LYS A 218 -24.11 10.24 20.47
C LYS A 218 -24.39 10.26 21.97
N ASP A 219 -24.97 9.17 22.48
CA ASP A 219 -25.40 9.05 23.87
C ASP A 219 -24.28 8.56 24.80
N GLU A 220 -23.08 8.26 24.27
CA GLU A 220 -21.94 7.87 25.09
C GLU A 220 -21.32 9.08 25.80
N SER A 221 -21.10 8.94 27.11
CA SER A 221 -20.55 10.00 27.95
C SER A 221 -19.09 10.33 27.66
N ASP A 222 -18.36 9.42 27.01
CA ASP A 222 -16.96 9.62 26.59
C ASP A 222 -16.85 9.72 25.06
N ASN A 223 -16.97 10.95 24.54
CA ASN A 223 -16.78 11.26 23.12
C ASN A 223 -15.29 11.26 22.68
N SER A 224 -14.41 10.57 23.40
CA SER A 224 -12.99 10.45 23.04
C SER A 224 -12.76 9.79 21.69
N TYR A 225 -13.65 8.88 21.27
CA TYR A 225 -13.60 8.26 19.95
C TYR A 225 -13.84 9.27 18.81
N LEU A 226 -14.77 10.22 19.01
CA LEU A 226 -15.21 11.19 18.00
C LEU A 226 -14.20 12.33 17.75
N LYS A 227 -13.07 12.33 18.46
CA LYS A 227 -11.99 13.31 18.24
C LYS A 227 -11.41 13.14 16.83
N SER A 228 -11.02 14.26 16.23
CA SER A 228 -10.35 14.31 14.93
C SER A 228 -9.24 13.25 14.82
N VAL A 229 -9.17 12.60 13.66
CA VAL A 229 -8.26 11.49 13.39
C VAL A 229 -7.33 11.86 12.25
N VAL A 230 -6.06 11.56 12.46
CA VAL A 230 -4.98 11.80 11.51
C VAL A 230 -5.20 11.01 10.22
N GLY A 231 -4.88 11.63 9.08
CA GLY A 231 -5.02 11.02 7.76
C GLY A 231 -6.46 10.88 7.26
N LEU A 232 -7.47 11.25 8.07
CA LEU A 232 -8.88 11.20 7.72
C LEU A 232 -9.49 12.60 7.62
N ASN A 233 -10.55 12.72 6.82
CA ASN A 233 -11.33 13.96 6.70
C ASN A 233 -12.22 14.21 7.94
N GLY A 234 -12.49 13.17 8.74
CA GLY A 234 -13.26 13.28 9.98
C GLY A 234 -13.94 11.98 10.39
N ILE A 235 -14.69 12.07 11.49
CA ILE A 235 -15.63 11.05 11.94
C ILE A 235 -17.02 11.66 11.84
N VAL A 236 -17.94 10.98 11.14
CA VAL A 236 -19.29 11.47 10.87
C VAL A 236 -20.34 10.44 11.28
N PHE A 237 -21.53 10.91 11.64
CA PHE A 237 -22.67 10.05 11.91
C PHE A 237 -23.41 9.71 10.61
N GLY A 238 -23.99 8.52 10.54
CA GLY A 238 -24.83 8.12 9.40
C GLY A 238 -24.73 6.64 9.01
N VAL A 239 -24.04 5.82 9.80
CA VAL A 239 -23.73 4.44 9.38
C VAL A 239 -24.98 3.57 9.30
N ASP A 240 -25.98 3.84 10.14
CA ASP A 240 -27.19 3.02 10.21
C ASP A 240 -28.01 3.21 8.94
N GLN A 241 -28.21 4.48 8.52
CA GLN A 241 -28.88 4.80 7.25
C GLN A 241 -28.09 4.27 6.06
N LEU A 242 -26.76 4.44 6.06
CA LEU A 242 -25.91 3.92 4.99
C LEU A 242 -26.03 2.40 4.86
N LEU A 243 -26.00 1.65 5.97
CA LEU A 243 -26.15 0.19 5.96
C LEU A 243 -27.55 -0.25 5.49
N GLU A 244 -28.61 0.44 5.92
CA GLU A 244 -29.98 0.21 5.42
C GLU A 244 -30.11 0.50 3.91
N GLU A 245 -29.34 1.46 3.39
CA GLU A 245 -29.28 1.78 1.97
C GLU A 245 -28.53 0.73 1.13
N ILE A 246 -27.64 -0.07 1.72
CA ILE A 246 -26.82 -1.04 0.97
C ILE A 246 -27.10 -2.52 1.30
N LEU A 247 -27.71 -2.82 2.44
CA LEU A 247 -27.92 -4.19 2.91
C LEU A 247 -29.38 -4.42 3.31
N SER A 248 -29.83 -5.67 3.19
CA SER A 248 -31.11 -6.10 3.75
C SER A 248 -31.06 -6.14 5.29
N PRO A 249 -32.20 -5.95 5.99
CA PRO A 249 -32.23 -6.01 7.46
C PRO A 249 -31.73 -7.34 8.05
N SER A 250 -31.95 -8.45 7.34
CA SER A 250 -31.42 -9.75 7.73
C SER A 250 -29.90 -9.78 7.66
N ASN A 251 -29.30 -9.27 6.58
CA ASN A 251 -27.85 -9.22 6.44
C ASN A 251 -27.20 -8.33 7.52
N ILE A 252 -27.81 -7.19 7.84
CA ILE A 252 -27.33 -6.31 8.92
C ILE A 252 -27.32 -7.07 10.27
N THR A 253 -28.39 -7.81 10.56
CA THR A 253 -28.49 -8.61 11.78
C THR A 253 -27.42 -9.72 11.80
N THR A 254 -27.24 -10.44 10.70
CA THR A 254 -26.22 -11.48 10.56
C THR A 254 -24.79 -10.95 10.75
N ILE A 255 -24.47 -9.80 10.13
CA ILE A 255 -23.16 -9.16 10.29
C ILE A 255 -22.91 -8.80 11.75
N LYS A 256 -23.91 -8.19 12.40
CA LYS A 256 -23.83 -7.78 13.79
C LYS A 256 -23.59 -8.97 14.73
N GLU A 257 -24.34 -10.06 14.56
CA GLU A 257 -24.15 -11.29 15.33
C GLU A 257 -22.77 -11.89 15.12
N LYS A 258 -22.27 -11.91 13.88
CA LYS A 258 -20.93 -12.44 13.60
C LYS A 258 -19.80 -11.57 14.12
N VAL A 259 -19.92 -10.24 14.14
CA VAL A 259 -18.91 -9.38 14.79
C VAL A 259 -18.83 -9.70 16.29
N ILE A 260 -19.98 -9.92 16.96
CA ILE A 260 -20.01 -10.34 18.36
C ILE A 260 -19.38 -11.73 18.55
N HIS A 261 -19.68 -12.67 17.65
CA HIS A 261 -19.08 -13.99 17.66
C HIS A 261 -17.55 -13.95 17.51
N LEU A 262 -17.03 -13.22 16.51
CA LEU A 262 -15.60 -13.00 16.31
C LEU A 262 -14.97 -12.39 17.56
N LYS A 263 -15.60 -11.35 18.12
CA LYS A 263 -15.13 -10.69 19.32
C LYS A 263 -14.95 -11.69 20.47
N ASN A 264 -15.92 -12.56 20.70
CA ASN A 264 -15.86 -13.59 21.73
C ASN A 264 -14.79 -14.66 21.45
N ALA A 265 -14.63 -15.07 20.19
CA ALA A 265 -13.61 -16.03 19.80
C ALA A 265 -12.20 -15.47 20.02
N TYR A 266 -11.92 -14.29 19.48
CA TYR A 266 -10.60 -13.66 19.58
C TYR A 266 -10.26 -13.13 20.98
N SER A 267 -11.25 -12.77 21.81
CA SER A 267 -10.99 -12.29 23.17
C SER A 267 -10.44 -13.38 24.09
N ASN A 268 -10.79 -14.64 23.81
CA ASN A 268 -10.37 -15.82 24.57
C ASN A 268 -9.24 -16.59 23.88
N LEU A 269 -8.67 -16.04 22.81
CA LEU A 269 -7.68 -16.72 22.01
C LEU A 269 -6.31 -16.65 22.68
N GLU A 270 -5.76 -17.81 22.99
CA GLU A 270 -4.36 -17.92 23.40
C GLU A 270 -3.46 -17.82 22.16
N PHE A 271 -2.36 -17.08 22.25
CA PHE A 271 -1.37 -16.99 21.18
C PHE A 271 0.01 -16.67 21.76
N ASP A 272 1.07 -17.00 21.03
CA ASP A 272 2.44 -16.67 21.41
C ASP A 272 2.83 -15.28 20.88
N PRO A 273 3.12 -14.29 21.76
CA PRO A 273 3.58 -12.96 21.35
C PRO A 273 4.92 -12.95 20.59
N ILE A 274 5.71 -14.02 20.69
CA ILE A 274 6.96 -14.22 19.93
C ILE A 274 6.65 -14.75 18.53
N TYR A 275 5.68 -15.66 18.42
CA TYR A 275 5.29 -16.32 17.20
C TYR A 275 3.83 -16.00 16.82
N LEU A 276 3.62 -14.79 16.30
CA LEU A 276 2.29 -14.26 15.97
C LEU A 276 1.49 -15.09 14.95
N PHE A 277 2.12 -15.98 14.19
CA PHE A 277 1.38 -16.87 13.30
C PHE A 277 0.50 -17.87 14.08
N SER A 278 0.82 -18.19 15.33
CA SER A 278 -0.06 -19.00 16.19
C SER A 278 -1.44 -18.38 16.35
N LEU A 279 -1.56 -17.05 16.16
CA LEU A 279 -2.85 -16.36 16.15
C LEU A 279 -3.77 -16.93 15.07
N LEU A 280 -3.26 -17.18 13.86
CA LEU A 280 -4.06 -17.72 12.77
C LEU A 280 -4.37 -19.20 12.98
N GLU A 281 -3.40 -19.98 13.45
CA GLU A 281 -3.58 -21.41 13.75
C GLU A 281 -4.67 -21.62 14.80
N ASN A 282 -4.61 -20.88 15.91
CA ASN A 282 -5.58 -20.99 16.98
C ASN A 282 -6.91 -20.36 16.59
N ALA A 283 -6.92 -19.28 15.82
CA ALA A 283 -8.15 -18.67 15.34
C ALA A 283 -8.89 -19.60 14.37
N SER A 284 -8.18 -20.32 13.49
CA SER A 284 -8.78 -21.35 12.64
C SER A 284 -9.52 -22.36 13.52
N ALA A 285 -8.83 -22.96 14.50
CA ALA A 285 -9.46 -23.93 15.41
C ALA A 285 -10.70 -23.37 16.14
N ALA A 286 -10.68 -22.11 16.57
CA ALA A 286 -11.80 -21.46 17.24
C ALA A 286 -12.97 -21.09 16.31
N LEU A 287 -12.72 -20.90 15.01
CA LEU A 287 -13.69 -20.42 14.02
C LEU A 287 -14.20 -21.52 13.07
N ASN A 288 -13.64 -22.73 13.11
CA ASN A 288 -13.89 -23.86 12.20
C ASN A 288 -15.32 -24.47 12.22
N ALA A 289 -16.32 -23.74 12.69
CA ALA A 289 -17.74 -24.12 12.61
C ALA A 289 -18.46 -23.54 11.38
N ASP A 290 -17.91 -22.54 10.68
CA ASP A 290 -18.51 -21.95 9.48
C ASP A 290 -17.68 -22.27 8.23
N THR A 291 -18.26 -23.13 7.39
CA THR A 291 -17.66 -23.75 6.20
C THR A 291 -17.17 -22.71 5.18
N GLN A 292 -15.93 -22.87 4.67
CA GLN A 292 -15.50 -22.19 3.45
C GLN A 292 -16.19 -22.86 2.24
N GLU A 293 -17.00 -22.11 1.50
CA GLU A 293 -17.41 -22.55 0.16
C GLU A 293 -16.18 -22.58 -0.75
N SER A 294 -15.95 -23.71 -1.42
CA SER A 294 -14.86 -23.85 -2.39
C SER A 294 -15.18 -23.03 -3.63
N TYR A 295 -14.43 -21.95 -3.86
CA TYR A 295 -14.66 -21.08 -5.02
C TYR A 295 -14.23 -21.73 -6.36
N SER A 296 -14.86 -21.35 -7.47
CA SER A 296 -14.73 -21.92 -8.84
C SER A 296 -13.49 -21.44 -9.62
N THR A 297 -13.02 -22.08 -10.70
CA THR A 297 -11.76 -21.77 -11.42
C THR A 297 -11.34 -20.28 -11.57
N LYS A 298 -10.03 -19.96 -11.38
CA LYS A 298 -9.44 -18.63 -11.68
C LYS A 298 -9.69 -18.30 -13.16
N GLU A 299 -10.53 -17.32 -13.43
CA GLU A 299 -10.56 -16.67 -14.74
C GLU A 299 -9.40 -15.66 -14.81
N GLU A 300 -8.64 -15.70 -15.90
CA GLU A 300 -7.61 -14.70 -16.17
C GLU A 300 -8.29 -13.43 -16.68
N GLY A 301 -8.20 -12.36 -15.90
CA GLY A 301 -8.66 -11.05 -16.33
C GLY A 301 -7.67 -9.94 -15.95
N PRO A 302 -8.04 -8.67 -16.22
CA PRO A 302 -7.13 -7.53 -16.12
C PRO A 302 -6.74 -7.16 -14.68
N LYS A 303 -7.41 -7.71 -13.66
CA LYS A 303 -7.06 -7.55 -12.24
C LYS A 303 -7.35 -8.84 -11.46
N GLU A 304 -6.76 -9.01 -10.28
CA GLU A 304 -7.07 -10.16 -9.40
C GLU A 304 -8.25 -9.78 -8.48
N SER A 305 -9.23 -10.68 -8.30
CA SER A 305 -10.31 -10.42 -7.34
C SER A 305 -9.83 -10.57 -5.90
N ILE A 306 -9.97 -9.51 -5.12
CA ILE A 306 -9.62 -9.49 -3.69
C ILE A 306 -10.81 -9.98 -2.86
N PHE A 307 -12.05 -9.63 -3.20
CA PHE A 307 -13.26 -10.06 -2.49
C PHE A 307 -14.00 -11.14 -3.27
N ALA A 308 -14.53 -12.13 -2.56
CA ALA A 308 -15.29 -13.21 -3.18
C ALA A 308 -16.55 -12.66 -3.89
N SER A 309 -17.24 -11.73 -3.22
CA SER A 309 -18.39 -11.01 -3.78
C SER A 309 -18.11 -10.13 -5.01
N ALA A 310 -16.84 -9.98 -5.43
CA ALA A 310 -16.43 -9.17 -6.58
C ALA A 310 -15.81 -10.01 -7.72
N GLU A 311 -15.92 -11.34 -7.67
CA GLU A 311 -15.36 -12.25 -8.69
C GLU A 311 -15.96 -12.03 -10.08
N ASP A 312 -17.23 -11.62 -10.17
CA ASP A 312 -17.92 -11.25 -11.40
C ASP A 312 -17.41 -9.95 -12.05
N ARG A 313 -16.50 -9.22 -11.38
CA ARG A 313 -16.03 -7.90 -11.81
C ARG A 313 -14.56 -7.87 -12.22
N ILE A 314 -13.91 -9.02 -12.37
CA ILE A 314 -12.50 -9.16 -12.75
C ILE A 314 -12.22 -8.41 -14.06
N ASP A 315 -13.14 -8.40 -15.02
CA ASP A 315 -12.96 -7.78 -16.35
C ASP A 315 -13.17 -6.26 -16.41
N THR A 316 -13.61 -5.66 -15.31
CA THR A 316 -13.92 -4.22 -15.27
C THR A 316 -12.84 -3.46 -14.53
N ILE A 317 -12.35 -2.34 -15.08
CA ILE A 317 -11.46 -1.42 -14.36
C ILE A 317 -12.08 -0.04 -14.39
N THR A 318 -12.25 0.54 -13.21
CA THR A 318 -12.79 1.86 -13.00
C THR A 318 -11.64 2.84 -12.83
N ASN A 319 -11.63 3.89 -13.65
CA ASN A 319 -10.64 4.95 -13.53
C ASN A 319 -10.85 5.76 -12.24
N TRP A 320 -9.75 6.27 -11.70
CA TRP A 320 -9.79 7.14 -10.55
C TRP A 320 -10.61 8.41 -10.83
N SER A 321 -11.55 8.73 -9.93
CA SER A 321 -12.41 9.90 -10.09
C SER A 321 -11.64 11.21 -9.90
N GLU A 322 -11.78 12.14 -10.84
CA GLU A 322 -11.16 13.47 -10.77
C GLU A 322 -11.61 14.31 -9.56
N LYS A 323 -12.78 13.98 -8.98
CA LYS A 323 -13.28 14.64 -7.77
C LYS A 323 -12.36 14.41 -6.57
N PHE A 324 -11.66 13.28 -6.53
CA PHE A 324 -10.80 12.90 -5.41
C PHE A 324 -9.32 13.06 -5.81
N LYS A 325 -8.81 14.28 -5.72
CA LYS A 325 -7.42 14.58 -6.07
C LYS A 325 -6.44 13.78 -5.22
N ARG A 326 -5.53 13.07 -5.90
CA ARG A 326 -4.37 12.41 -5.29
C ARG A 326 -3.21 13.40 -5.19
N LYS A 327 -2.45 13.30 -4.11
CA LYS A 327 -1.22 14.06 -3.86
C LYS A 327 -0.10 13.10 -3.51
N THR A 328 1.13 13.50 -3.79
CA THR A 328 2.27 12.74 -3.26
C THR A 328 2.45 13.06 -1.78
N LYS A 329 2.97 12.10 -1.01
CA LYS A 329 3.29 12.32 0.41
C LYS A 329 4.16 13.57 0.62
N LYS A 330 5.13 13.80 -0.28
CA LYS A 330 6.03 14.95 -0.24
C LYS A 330 5.32 16.29 -0.48
N GLU A 331 4.30 16.33 -1.33
CA GLU A 331 3.51 17.55 -1.55
C GLU A 331 2.74 17.98 -0.31
N LEU A 332 2.32 17.02 0.52
CA LEU A 332 1.61 17.29 1.76
C LEU A 332 2.53 17.58 2.94
N GLU A 333 3.64 16.86 3.05
CA GLU A 333 4.62 17.03 4.14
C GLU A 333 5.62 18.17 3.87
N GLY A 334 5.48 18.86 2.73
CA GLY A 334 6.35 19.96 2.33
C GLY A 334 6.24 21.17 3.27
N LYS A 335 7.35 21.49 3.95
CA LYS A 335 7.49 22.72 4.75
C LYS A 335 7.29 23.97 3.88
N PRO A 336 6.69 25.06 4.40
CA PRO A 336 6.58 26.35 3.71
C PRO A 336 7.92 27.11 3.53
N GLU A 337 9.07 26.53 3.86
CA GLU A 337 10.36 27.24 3.94
C GLU A 337 11.03 27.56 2.58
N THR A 338 10.49 27.09 1.44
CA THR A 338 11.14 27.32 0.12
C THR A 338 10.44 28.34 -0.79
N LYS A 339 9.32 28.93 -0.37
CA LYS A 339 8.68 30.01 -1.14
C LYS A 339 9.26 31.39 -0.82
N GLU A 340 9.56 31.67 0.45
CA GLU A 340 10.13 32.97 0.84
C GLU A 340 11.60 33.14 0.36
N ILE A 341 12.39 32.07 0.28
CA ILE A 341 13.79 32.18 -0.17
C ILE A 341 13.87 32.47 -1.68
N LYS A 342 12.96 31.91 -2.48
CA LYS A 342 12.93 32.17 -3.93
C LYS A 342 12.43 33.57 -4.29
N GLU A 343 11.45 34.12 -3.55
CA GLU A 343 11.04 35.51 -3.74
C GLU A 343 12.14 36.50 -3.31
N ILE A 344 12.94 36.17 -2.30
CA ILE A 344 14.07 37.03 -1.88
C ILE A 344 15.24 36.95 -2.88
N GLU A 345 15.53 35.78 -3.45
CA GLU A 345 16.57 35.61 -4.48
C GLU A 345 16.17 36.26 -5.82
N GLU A 346 14.91 36.14 -6.27
CA GLU A 346 14.43 36.82 -7.49
C GLU A 346 14.38 38.36 -7.32
N THR A 347 14.11 38.87 -6.10
CA THR A 347 14.11 40.32 -5.85
C THR A 347 15.53 40.90 -5.72
N GLN A 348 16.55 40.06 -5.43
CA GLN A 348 17.95 40.47 -5.41
C GLN A 348 18.61 40.40 -6.80
N GLU A 349 18.30 39.38 -7.62
CA GLU A 349 18.80 39.30 -9.00
C GLU A 349 18.27 40.44 -9.89
N ILE A 350 17.03 40.89 -9.71
CA ILE A 350 16.46 41.99 -10.51
C ILE A 350 17.13 43.35 -10.18
N LYS A 351 17.65 43.53 -8.96
CA LYS A 351 18.35 44.77 -8.57
C LYS A 351 19.80 44.83 -9.02
N GLU A 352 20.47 43.70 -9.22
CA GLU A 352 21.85 43.65 -9.73
C GLU A 352 21.94 43.79 -11.26
N ILE A 353 20.84 43.53 -11.99
CA ILE A 353 20.82 43.60 -13.46
C ILE A 353 20.50 45.03 -13.98
N GLU A 354 19.90 45.92 -13.17
CA GLU A 354 19.60 47.30 -13.58
C GLU A 354 20.77 48.29 -13.46
N GLU A 355 21.92 47.91 -12.87
CA GLU A 355 23.04 48.83 -12.64
C GLU A 355 24.25 48.68 -13.59
N THR A 356 24.20 47.81 -14.60
CA THR A 356 25.26 47.73 -15.62
C THR A 356 24.71 47.47 -17.03
N GLN A 357 24.34 48.53 -17.74
CA GLN A 357 24.32 48.52 -19.22
C GLN A 357 24.31 49.94 -19.81
N GLU A 358 25.50 50.50 -20.05
CA GLU A 358 25.74 51.53 -21.06
C GLU A 358 26.28 50.88 -22.34
N THR A 359 25.43 50.85 -23.35
CA THR A 359 25.66 51.00 -24.81
C THR A 359 26.95 50.47 -25.47
N LYS A 360 26.79 49.55 -26.44
CA LYS A 360 27.27 49.67 -27.84
C LYS A 360 26.84 48.51 -28.77
N ASP A 361 25.98 48.85 -29.73
CA ASP A 361 25.91 48.51 -31.17
C ASP A 361 26.18 47.07 -31.72
N ILE A 362 25.08 46.35 -32.05
CA ILE A 362 24.59 45.80 -33.37
C ILE A 362 25.68 45.44 -34.45
N PRO A 363 25.63 44.29 -35.21
CA PRO A 363 24.47 43.84 -36.01
C PRO A 363 24.16 42.34 -36.24
N LYS A 364 22.83 42.08 -36.27
CA LYS A 364 21.96 41.39 -37.27
C LYS A 364 22.43 40.18 -38.08
N MET A 365 21.47 39.24 -38.22
CA MET A 365 21.11 38.33 -39.35
C MET A 365 20.89 36.90 -38.79
N VAL A 366 19.83 36.12 -39.04
CA VAL A 366 18.84 35.97 -40.13
C VAL A 366 17.56 35.33 -39.54
N GLU A 367 16.39 35.80 -39.98
CA GLU A 367 15.09 35.09 -39.86
C GLU A 367 14.88 34.14 -41.06
N GLN A 368 14.22 33.01 -40.85
CA GLN A 368 13.20 32.46 -41.78
C GLN A 368 12.44 31.25 -41.17
N PRO A 369 11.25 30.86 -41.68
CA PRO A 369 10.00 31.05 -40.96
C PRO A 369 9.14 29.77 -40.79
N ALA A 370 8.01 29.93 -40.09
CA ALA A 370 6.91 28.98 -40.05
C ALA A 370 5.83 29.31 -41.11
N SER A 371 5.24 28.28 -41.73
CA SER A 371 3.88 28.31 -42.31
C SER A 371 3.43 26.90 -42.75
N LEU A 372 2.34 26.33 -42.21
CA LEU A 372 0.93 26.34 -42.69
C LEU A 372 0.60 25.05 -43.48
N GLN A 373 -0.25 24.17 -42.94
CA GLN A 373 -1.71 24.01 -43.16
C GLN A 373 -2.11 22.92 -44.16
N GLN A 374 -2.91 21.98 -43.63
CA GLN A 374 -4.13 21.35 -44.15
C GLN A 374 -4.32 21.15 -45.67
N ASN A 375 -4.76 19.93 -46.04
CA ASN A 375 -6.02 19.73 -46.77
C ASN A 375 -6.54 18.28 -46.69
N ASN A 376 -7.88 18.19 -46.61
CA ASN A 376 -8.72 17.00 -46.73
C ASN A 376 -8.93 16.60 -48.20
N ILE A 377 -9.27 15.32 -48.45
CA ILE A 377 -10.56 14.78 -48.98
C ILE A 377 -10.33 13.38 -49.61
N GLN A 378 -11.26 12.46 -49.27
CA GLN A 378 -11.78 11.22 -49.90
C GLN A 378 -11.27 10.81 -51.31
N ASP A 379 -11.24 9.54 -51.75
CA ASP A 379 -12.14 8.41 -51.48
C ASP A 379 -11.54 7.06 -51.97
N SER A 380 -12.08 5.96 -51.42
CA SER A 380 -12.23 4.57 -51.93
C SER A 380 -11.17 3.91 -52.84
N SER A 381 -10.54 2.84 -52.35
CA SER A 381 -10.61 1.49 -52.96
C SER A 381 -9.97 0.44 -52.05
N THR A 382 -10.70 -0.66 -51.86
CA THR A 382 -10.32 -1.82 -51.05
C THR A 382 -9.17 -2.58 -51.71
N GLU A 383 -7.98 -2.52 -51.12
CA GLU A 383 -6.91 -3.50 -51.35
C GLU A 383 -6.46 -4.10 -50.02
N VAL A 384 -6.43 -5.43 -50.00
CA VAL A 384 -5.95 -6.25 -48.90
C VAL A 384 -4.44 -6.06 -48.79
N ILE A 385 -4.01 -5.06 -48.01
CA ILE A 385 -2.61 -4.87 -47.65
C ILE A 385 -2.32 -5.83 -46.49
N LYS A 386 -1.48 -6.84 -46.77
CA LYS A 386 -0.84 -7.65 -45.74
C LYS A 386 -0.08 -6.72 -44.80
N MET A 387 -0.49 -6.65 -43.54
CA MET A 387 0.25 -5.92 -42.51
C MET A 387 1.68 -6.46 -42.46
N PRO A 388 2.70 -5.60 -42.52
CA PRO A 388 4.06 -6.01 -42.24
C PRO A 388 4.14 -6.47 -40.78
N GLU A 389 4.88 -7.56 -40.58
CA GLU A 389 5.28 -8.06 -39.28
C GLU A 389 5.92 -6.91 -38.51
N TYR A 390 5.21 -6.35 -37.53
CA TYR A 390 5.80 -5.41 -36.60
C TYR A 390 6.79 -6.20 -35.75
N GLU A 391 8.09 -6.07 -36.07
CA GLU A 391 9.14 -6.31 -35.09
C GLU A 391 8.76 -5.48 -33.85
N ARG A 392 8.41 -6.17 -32.77
CA ARG A 392 8.23 -5.53 -31.48
C ARG A 392 9.57 -4.89 -31.12
N GLU A 393 9.69 -3.59 -31.32
CA GLU A 393 10.73 -2.79 -30.67
C GLU A 393 10.55 -2.98 -29.16
N VAL A 394 11.38 -3.86 -28.59
CA VAL A 394 11.52 -3.97 -27.14
C VAL A 394 12.17 -2.66 -26.71
N PHE A 395 11.35 -1.79 -26.13
CA PHE A 395 11.81 -0.55 -25.53
C PHE A 395 12.63 -0.88 -24.27
N GLU A 396 13.92 -1.18 -24.44
CA GLU A 396 14.86 -1.34 -23.32
C GLU A 396 15.44 0.03 -22.96
N PHE A 397 15.27 0.44 -21.70
CA PHE A 397 15.89 1.65 -21.17
C PHE A 397 17.42 1.54 -21.29
N LYS A 398 18.01 2.27 -22.24
CA LYS A 398 19.46 2.34 -22.50
C LYS A 398 20.31 2.81 -21.30
N SER A 399 19.72 3.23 -20.18
CA SER A 399 20.42 3.79 -19.03
C SER A 399 20.78 2.78 -17.92
N LEU A 400 20.49 1.49 -18.09
CA LEU A 400 20.72 0.45 -17.08
C LEU A 400 21.49 -0.78 -17.60
N HIS A 401 22.24 -0.64 -18.69
CA HIS A 401 23.13 -1.71 -19.12
C HIS A 401 24.39 -1.69 -18.27
N SER A 402 24.53 -2.70 -17.42
CA SER A 402 25.80 -3.02 -16.77
C SER A 402 26.84 -3.34 -17.85
N GLU A 403 27.99 -2.69 -17.78
CA GLU A 403 29.11 -3.03 -18.65
C GLU A 403 29.56 -4.48 -18.37
N THR A 404 29.93 -5.20 -19.42
CA THR A 404 30.55 -6.52 -19.28
C THR A 404 31.97 -6.36 -18.76
N VAL A 405 32.32 -7.09 -17.71
CA VAL A 405 33.64 -6.98 -17.06
C VAL A 405 34.33 -8.34 -17.05
N GLU A 406 35.66 -8.34 -17.12
CA GLU A 406 36.47 -9.55 -17.09
C GLU A 406 36.34 -10.27 -15.73
N SER A 407 36.15 -11.59 -15.77
CA SER A 407 36.11 -12.42 -14.57
C SER A 407 37.50 -12.47 -13.91
N LYS A 408 37.60 -11.98 -12.68
CA LYS A 408 38.81 -11.95 -11.86
C LYS A 408 38.64 -12.87 -10.65
N LYS A 409 39.72 -13.56 -10.26
CA LYS A 409 39.72 -14.36 -9.03
C LYS A 409 39.81 -13.47 -7.80
N LEU A 410 39.04 -13.78 -6.77
CA LEU A 410 39.08 -13.02 -5.51
C LEU A 410 40.47 -13.03 -4.88
N PRO A 411 40.89 -11.91 -4.27
CA PRO A 411 42.06 -11.90 -3.40
C PRO A 411 41.82 -12.82 -2.18
N PRO A 412 42.90 -13.30 -1.54
CA PRO A 412 42.78 -14.14 -0.36
C PRO A 412 41.98 -13.45 0.75
N PRO A 413 41.26 -14.21 1.60
CA PRO A 413 40.47 -13.64 2.69
C PRO A 413 41.34 -12.74 3.59
N PRO A 414 40.82 -11.59 4.04
CA PRO A 414 41.53 -10.69 4.94
C PRO A 414 41.71 -11.33 6.33
N GLU A 415 42.70 -10.87 7.08
CA GLU A 415 42.90 -11.31 8.46
C GLU A 415 41.77 -10.80 9.38
N VAL A 416 41.77 -11.23 10.64
CA VAL A 416 40.69 -11.09 11.63
C VAL A 416 40.60 -9.64 12.19
N ASN A 417 40.89 -8.63 11.37
CA ASN A 417 40.78 -7.21 11.73
C ASN A 417 39.63 -6.56 10.94
N VAL A 418 38.69 -5.92 11.65
CA VAL A 418 37.50 -5.26 11.07
C VAL A 418 37.87 -4.28 9.95
N LYS A 419 38.93 -3.50 10.17
CA LYS A 419 39.37 -2.49 9.21
C LYS A 419 39.85 -3.13 7.90
N GLU A 420 40.65 -4.18 8.02
CA GLU A 420 41.17 -4.94 6.87
C GLU A 420 40.04 -5.65 6.10
N ILE A 421 39.01 -6.12 6.81
CA ILE A 421 37.82 -6.69 6.18
C ILE A 421 37.08 -5.66 5.32
N PHE A 422 36.93 -4.42 5.80
CA PHE A 422 36.30 -3.36 5.01
C PHE A 422 37.19 -2.89 3.86
N GLU A 423 38.52 -2.80 4.05
CA GLU A 423 39.48 -2.50 2.99
C GLU A 423 39.47 -3.57 1.88
N TYR A 424 39.30 -4.84 2.25
CA TYR A 424 39.15 -5.96 1.32
C TYR A 424 37.93 -5.77 0.39
N VAL A 425 36.75 -5.50 0.96
CA VAL A 425 35.53 -5.28 0.16
C VAL A 425 35.67 -4.02 -0.71
N LYS A 426 36.25 -2.95 -0.15
CA LYS A 426 36.51 -1.70 -0.90
C LYS A 426 37.33 -1.98 -2.15
N LYS A 427 38.43 -2.71 -2.00
CA LYS A 427 39.34 -3.07 -3.10
C LYS A 427 38.61 -3.85 -4.20
N VAL A 428 37.80 -4.85 -3.83
CA VAL A 428 37.05 -5.66 -4.80
C VAL A 428 36.00 -4.83 -5.56
N VAL A 429 35.34 -3.88 -4.90
CA VAL A 429 34.39 -2.98 -5.57
C VAL A 429 35.12 -1.98 -6.47
N GLU A 430 36.26 -1.45 -6.02
CA GLU A 430 37.04 -0.43 -6.74
C GLU A 430 37.65 -0.97 -8.04
N GLU A 431 38.20 -2.19 -8.00
CA GLU A 431 38.83 -2.89 -9.13
C GLU A 431 37.85 -3.47 -10.18
N ASP A 432 36.56 -3.13 -10.09
CA ASP A 432 35.53 -3.55 -11.04
C ASP A 432 35.48 -5.07 -11.24
N TYR A 433 35.28 -5.83 -10.15
CA TYR A 433 34.98 -7.26 -10.28
C TYR A 433 33.56 -7.45 -10.81
N GLU A 434 33.28 -8.63 -11.36
CA GLU A 434 31.91 -9.00 -11.71
C GLU A 434 31.01 -9.07 -10.47
N MET A 435 29.73 -8.75 -10.64
CA MET A 435 28.75 -8.67 -9.56
C MET A 435 28.70 -9.93 -8.70
N CYS A 436 28.69 -11.13 -9.32
CA CYS A 436 28.64 -12.37 -8.56
C CYS A 436 29.85 -12.50 -7.61
N THR A 437 31.03 -12.13 -8.09
CA THR A 437 32.28 -12.14 -7.32
C THR A 437 32.32 -11.07 -6.24
N ILE A 438 31.76 -9.88 -6.51
CA ILE A 438 31.53 -8.87 -5.47
C ILE A 438 30.60 -9.42 -4.38
N GLY A 439 29.55 -10.15 -4.77
CA GLY A 439 28.64 -10.83 -3.84
C GLY A 439 29.35 -11.85 -2.95
N GLU A 440 30.27 -12.63 -3.52
CA GLU A 440 31.13 -13.56 -2.78
C GLU A 440 32.09 -12.84 -1.82
N ALA A 441 32.70 -11.73 -2.24
CA ALA A 441 33.54 -10.92 -1.37
C ALA A 441 32.78 -10.39 -0.14
N PHE A 442 31.54 -9.94 -0.31
CA PHE A 442 30.66 -9.55 0.79
C PHE A 442 30.32 -10.72 1.73
N GLU A 443 30.17 -11.93 1.19
CA GLU A 443 29.92 -13.13 1.99
C GLU A 443 31.15 -13.53 2.82
N ILE A 444 32.34 -13.50 2.22
CA ILE A 444 33.62 -13.75 2.92
C ILE A 444 33.81 -12.72 4.03
N ALA A 445 33.66 -11.42 3.70
CA ALA A 445 33.79 -10.34 4.68
C ALA A 445 32.82 -10.48 5.86
N ARG A 446 31.56 -10.85 5.57
CA ARG A 446 30.55 -11.12 6.60
C ARG A 446 30.98 -12.25 7.53
N GLU A 447 31.54 -13.33 6.99
CA GLU A 447 31.96 -14.48 7.79
C GLU A 447 33.22 -14.19 8.62
N CYS A 448 34.20 -13.49 8.04
CA CYS A 448 35.35 -12.96 8.79
C CYS A 448 34.88 -12.08 9.96
N MET A 449 33.92 -11.17 9.74
CA MET A 449 33.33 -10.31 10.78
C MET A 449 32.61 -11.08 11.91
N ARG A 450 32.12 -12.30 11.64
CA ARG A 450 31.55 -13.17 12.66
C ARG A 450 32.63 -13.87 13.46
N GLN A 451 33.67 -14.34 12.79
CA GLN A 451 34.80 -15.04 13.41
C GLN A 451 35.62 -14.13 14.33
N THR A 452 35.68 -12.83 14.03
CA THR A 452 36.37 -11.82 14.88
C THR A 452 35.67 -11.58 16.23
N GLY A 453 34.51 -12.18 16.50
CA GLY A 453 33.71 -11.95 17.71
C GLY A 453 32.98 -10.59 17.75
N VAL A 454 33.12 -9.80 16.68
CA VAL A 454 32.57 -8.45 16.54
C VAL A 454 31.04 -8.46 16.39
N SER A 455 30.45 -9.61 16.06
CA SER A 455 29.00 -9.85 16.03
C SER A 455 28.28 -9.60 17.35
N SER A 456 29.02 -9.53 18.47
CA SER A 456 28.51 -9.23 19.81
C SER A 456 28.25 -7.74 20.05
N THR A 457 28.81 -6.85 19.24
CA THR A 457 28.62 -5.40 19.38
C THR A 457 27.47 -4.89 18.51
N ILE A 458 26.49 -4.21 19.13
CA ILE A 458 25.32 -3.62 18.44
C ILE A 458 25.75 -2.73 17.26
N ALA A 459 26.90 -2.06 17.41
CA ALA A 459 27.45 -1.15 16.41
C ALA A 459 27.86 -1.82 15.09
N ASN A 460 28.15 -3.13 15.07
CA ASN A 460 28.60 -3.85 13.88
C ASN A 460 27.57 -4.84 13.32
N GLN A 461 26.48 -5.11 14.06
CA GLN A 461 25.40 -5.99 13.58
C GLN A 461 24.70 -5.41 12.35
N LYS A 462 24.59 -4.07 12.26
CA LYS A 462 23.98 -3.39 11.12
C LYS A 462 24.81 -3.56 9.85
N GLU A 463 26.13 -3.50 9.97
CA GLU A 463 27.12 -3.67 8.92
C GLU A 463 27.12 -5.13 8.43
N ILE A 464 27.11 -6.11 9.35
CA ILE A 464 26.98 -7.54 9.02
C ILE A 464 25.68 -7.82 8.25
N TRP A 465 24.57 -7.20 8.67
CA TRP A 465 23.29 -7.33 7.98
C TRP A 465 23.31 -6.72 6.57
N GLN A 466 23.89 -5.52 6.42
CA GLN A 466 24.08 -4.86 5.11
C GLN A 466 24.93 -5.72 4.17
N MET A 467 26.05 -6.27 4.65
CA MET A 467 26.90 -7.19 3.87
C MET A 467 26.11 -8.41 3.42
N SER A 468 25.28 -8.99 4.29
CA SER A 468 24.42 -10.12 3.91
C SER A 468 23.39 -9.74 2.83
N LYS A 469 22.91 -8.51 2.83
CA LYS A 469 22.00 -8.01 1.79
C LYS A 469 22.72 -7.93 0.44
N TYR A 470 23.91 -7.34 0.39
CA TYR A 470 24.69 -7.22 -0.85
C TYR A 470 25.16 -8.57 -1.38
N ALA A 471 25.62 -9.47 -0.51
CA ALA A 471 25.98 -10.83 -0.88
C ALA A 471 24.81 -11.53 -1.60
N ASN A 472 23.62 -11.50 -1.01
CA ASN A 472 22.42 -12.12 -1.61
C ASN A 472 21.96 -11.43 -2.90
N LEU A 473 22.13 -10.11 -2.99
CA LEU A 473 21.72 -9.33 -4.15
C LEU A 473 22.59 -9.63 -5.36
N TYR A 474 23.92 -9.65 -5.19
CA TYR A 474 24.85 -9.76 -6.30
C TYR A 474 25.23 -11.19 -6.67
N LYS A 475 25.23 -12.13 -5.71
CA LYS A 475 25.52 -13.55 -5.97
C LYS A 475 24.53 -14.22 -6.94
N LYS A 476 23.33 -13.65 -7.09
CA LYS A 476 22.28 -14.12 -8.01
C LYS A 476 22.34 -13.51 -9.41
N LYS A 477 23.27 -12.59 -9.66
CA LYS A 477 23.39 -11.92 -10.96
C LYS A 477 24.16 -12.79 -11.95
N GLY A 478 23.90 -12.59 -13.24
CA GLY A 478 24.58 -13.33 -14.31
C GLY A 478 26.09 -13.05 -14.32
N ALA A 479 26.86 -14.02 -14.82
CA ALA A 479 28.31 -13.90 -14.97
C ALA A 479 28.70 -12.72 -15.88
N ASN A 480 29.88 -12.17 -15.65
CA ASN A 480 30.48 -11.06 -16.41
C ASN A 480 29.73 -9.72 -16.34
N LEU A 481 28.77 -9.53 -15.42
CA LEU A 481 28.08 -8.24 -15.26
C LEU A 481 28.80 -7.36 -14.23
N GLY A 482 29.18 -6.14 -14.62
CA GLY A 482 29.73 -5.13 -13.72
C GLY A 482 28.68 -4.38 -12.91
N LEU A 483 29.10 -3.74 -11.83
CA LEU A 483 28.27 -2.77 -11.11
C LEU A 483 28.00 -1.53 -11.98
N PRO A 484 26.74 -1.07 -12.09
CA PRO A 484 26.44 0.24 -12.67
C PRO A 484 27.22 1.34 -11.93
N PRO A 485 27.73 2.37 -12.62
CA PRO A 485 28.57 3.41 -12.00
C PRO A 485 27.92 4.08 -10.78
N LYS A 486 26.62 4.33 -10.85
CA LYS A 486 25.85 4.91 -9.74
C LYS A 486 25.79 3.97 -8.52
N GLU A 487 25.60 2.67 -8.76
CA GLU A 487 25.54 1.68 -7.70
C GLU A 487 26.92 1.46 -7.06
N LYS A 488 27.98 1.44 -7.88
CA LYS A 488 29.37 1.43 -7.42
C LYS A 488 29.65 2.61 -6.49
N GLU A 489 29.27 3.83 -6.87
CA GLU A 489 29.46 5.04 -6.05
C GLU A 489 28.71 4.95 -4.71
N GLU A 490 27.46 4.48 -4.71
CA GLU A 490 26.66 4.31 -3.50
C GLU A 490 27.25 3.27 -2.53
N ILE A 491 27.76 2.15 -3.06
CA ILE A 491 28.41 1.11 -2.26
C ILE A 491 29.72 1.64 -1.66
N MET A 492 30.55 2.31 -2.47
CA MET A 492 31.82 2.88 -2.03
C MET A 492 31.62 3.88 -0.88
N LYS A 493 30.64 4.79 -1.00
CA LYS A 493 30.28 5.72 0.09
C LYS A 493 29.92 5.00 1.39
N LYS A 494 29.19 3.87 1.30
CA LYS A 494 28.83 3.08 2.49
C LYS A 494 30.04 2.39 3.12
N ILE A 495 30.92 1.82 2.30
CA ILE A 495 32.15 1.18 2.79
C ILE A 495 33.07 2.22 3.45
N ASP A 496 33.18 3.42 2.90
CA ASP A 496 33.95 4.51 3.51
C ASP A 496 33.38 4.94 4.88
N ILE A 497 32.05 4.99 5.01
CA ILE A 497 31.40 5.23 6.31
C ILE A 497 31.72 4.11 7.29
N TRP A 498 31.73 2.85 6.86
CA TRP A 498 32.10 1.72 7.72
C TRP A 498 33.56 1.78 8.15
N LEU A 499 34.46 2.11 7.24
CA LEU A 499 35.89 2.33 7.53
C LEU A 499 36.09 3.45 8.54
N LEU A 500 35.40 4.58 8.39
CA LEU A 500 35.48 5.70 9.33
C LEU A 500 35.02 5.33 10.74
N LYS A 501 34.00 4.47 10.88
CA LYS A 501 33.52 3.98 12.18
C LYS A 501 34.41 2.92 12.81
N SER A 502 35.22 2.23 12.00
CA SER A 502 36.15 1.20 12.47
C SER A 502 37.48 1.75 12.99
N LYS A 503 37.71 3.06 12.84
CA LYS A 503 38.77 3.81 13.51
C LYS A 503 38.36 4.14 14.93
#